data_AF-A0A8D3CH93-F1
#
_entry.id   AF-A0A8D3CH93-F1
#
_cell.length_a   1.000
_cell.length_b   1.000
_cell.length_c   1.000
_cell.angle_alpha   90.00
_cell.angle_beta   90.00
_cell.angle_gamma   90.00
#
_symmetry.space_group_name_H-M   'P 1'
#
loop_
_entity.id
_entity.type
_entity.pdbx_description
1 polymer ?
#
loop_
_entity_poly.entity_id
_entity_poly.type
_entity_poly.pdbx_seq_one_letter_code
_entity_poly.pdbx_strand_id
1 'polypeptide(L)'
;MSCTLLGASGARVPLEDGRAVILGRGPDTAVTDKKCSSVYVNMSEYTSPRLHRQIAGFDIDGCIITTKSGKVFPTAPDDWKILFPEIQPRLATLLRKGYKVVFFTNQMGIARGKLRPEVFKSKVEDILIPSVSVFQVFVAAGPGVYRKPVPGMWNHLCETANEGVTVDKTASFYVGDAAGRPENWAPGKKKKDFSSSDRLFALNIKLQFHTPEEYFLGWKSAPYSMPHFDPRKLDSSARLFDPPSASLTSSETEVIVAVGFPASGKSTFFHTHIIPKGYVYVNRDTLGSWQSCVTACQRALQEGRSVAVDNTNPEPESRKRYVDVAKAAGVPCRCFLFTASLEQAKHNNRFREMAPSESKHAKVNDMIFHSYKKHFVAPALSEGFSEILQIHFVPNFKDSQSETLFRQFSEG
;
A
#
# COMPACT_ATOMS: atom_id res chain seq x y z
N MET A 1 -13.45 1.34 40.07
CA MET A 1 -14.05 2.12 41.19
C MET A 1 -15.40 2.62 40.70
N SER A 2 -16.52 2.36 41.37
CA SER A 2 -17.83 2.85 40.92
C SER A 2 -18.11 4.25 41.49
N CYS A 3 -18.20 5.26 40.64
CA CYS A 3 -18.68 6.59 41.05
C CYS A 3 -20.22 6.60 41.09
N THR A 4 -20.82 7.18 42.13
CA THR A 4 -22.28 7.31 42.29
C THR A 4 -22.65 8.79 42.41
N LEU A 5 -23.67 9.24 41.67
CA LEU A 5 -24.20 10.60 41.79
C LEU A 5 -25.19 10.67 42.96
N LEU A 6 -24.95 11.60 43.89
CA LEU A 6 -25.82 11.87 45.04
C LEU A 6 -26.48 13.24 44.87
N GLY A 7 -27.78 13.31 45.14
CA GLY A 7 -28.53 14.57 45.20
C GLY A 7 -28.22 15.36 46.48
N ALA A 8 -28.73 16.58 46.58
CA ALA A 8 -28.50 17.47 47.73
C ALA A 8 -28.95 16.89 49.10
N SER A 9 -29.89 15.94 49.09
CA SER A 9 -30.34 15.19 50.27
C SER A 9 -29.49 13.95 50.59
N GLY A 10 -28.44 13.68 49.81
CA GLY A 10 -27.63 12.45 49.90
C GLY A 10 -28.26 11.21 49.24
N ALA A 11 -29.48 11.33 48.69
CA ALA A 11 -30.13 10.24 47.97
C ALA A 11 -29.44 9.97 46.62
N ARG A 12 -29.35 8.69 46.23
CA ARG A 12 -28.79 8.29 44.94
C ARG A 12 -29.71 8.75 43.81
N VAL A 13 -29.13 9.38 42.79
CA VAL A 13 -29.84 9.74 41.56
C VAL A 13 -29.62 8.62 40.54
N PRO A 14 -30.66 7.88 40.12
CA PRO A 14 -30.52 6.88 39.08
C PRO A 14 -30.20 7.56 37.74
N LEU A 15 -29.15 7.10 37.06
CA LEU A 15 -28.78 7.53 35.72
C LEU A 15 -29.23 6.44 34.74
N GLU A 16 -30.05 6.79 33.75
CA GLU A 16 -30.45 5.87 32.68
C GLU A 16 -29.31 5.65 31.69
N ASP A 17 -29.14 4.42 31.22
CA ASP A 17 -28.06 4.05 30.31
C ASP A 17 -28.08 4.90 29.02
N GLY A 18 -26.94 5.52 28.70
CA GLY A 18 -26.73 6.23 27.44
C GLY A 18 -27.23 7.68 27.37
N ARG A 19 -27.70 8.27 28.47
CA ARG A 19 -28.08 9.70 28.53
C ARG A 19 -26.97 10.53 29.17
N ALA A 20 -26.48 11.55 28.46
CA ALA A 20 -25.53 12.51 29.02
C ALA A 20 -26.22 13.36 30.10
N VAL A 21 -25.56 13.55 31.25
CA VAL A 21 -26.08 14.40 32.34
C VAL A 21 -25.25 15.65 32.43
N ILE A 22 -25.92 16.80 32.41
CA ILE A 22 -25.29 18.11 32.60
C ILE A 22 -25.16 18.32 34.10
N LEU A 23 -23.94 18.54 34.59
CA LEU A 23 -23.69 18.95 35.97
C LEU A 23 -23.38 20.45 35.98
N GLY A 24 -24.32 21.25 36.46
CA GLY A 24 -24.21 22.72 36.46
C GLY A 24 -25.57 23.39 36.37
N ARG A 25 -25.60 24.71 36.16
CA ARG A 25 -26.83 25.50 36.08
C ARG A 25 -27.71 25.10 34.89
N GLY A 26 -28.96 24.70 35.14
CA GLY A 26 -29.90 24.35 34.08
C GLY A 26 -31.29 23.91 34.58
N PRO A 27 -32.28 23.83 33.69
CA PRO A 27 -33.65 23.43 34.05
C PRO A 27 -33.73 21.99 34.56
N ASP A 28 -32.85 21.10 34.08
CA ASP A 28 -32.83 19.68 34.46
C ASP A 28 -32.15 19.42 35.82
N THR A 29 -31.27 20.33 36.26
CA THR A 29 -30.51 20.22 37.53
C THR A 29 -31.07 21.09 38.65
N ALA A 30 -31.94 22.05 38.32
CA ALA A 30 -32.50 23.08 39.20
C ALA A 30 -31.47 23.95 39.97
N VAL A 31 -30.18 23.87 39.63
CA VAL A 31 -29.11 24.67 40.25
C VAL A 31 -29.14 26.08 39.68
N THR A 32 -29.26 27.10 40.53
CA THR A 32 -29.37 28.52 40.12
C THR A 32 -28.14 29.37 40.45
N ASP A 33 -27.18 28.85 41.23
CA ASP A 33 -25.97 29.57 41.66
C ASP A 33 -25.06 29.90 40.47
N LYS A 34 -24.67 31.18 40.36
CA LYS A 34 -23.82 31.70 39.29
C LYS A 34 -22.35 31.27 39.41
N LYS A 35 -21.90 30.80 40.58
CA LYS A 35 -20.51 30.35 40.79
C LYS A 35 -20.23 28.93 40.27
N CYS A 36 -21.26 28.13 40.02
CA CYS A 36 -21.11 26.82 39.37
C CYS A 36 -21.03 27.00 37.85
N SER A 37 -19.81 27.00 37.30
CA SER A 37 -19.60 26.93 35.85
C SER A 37 -20.18 25.61 35.30
N SER A 38 -20.76 25.67 34.10
CA SER A 38 -21.23 24.48 33.37
C SER A 38 -20.02 23.65 32.95
N VAL A 39 -19.66 22.68 33.80
CA VAL A 39 -18.64 21.67 33.48
C VAL A 39 -19.37 20.49 32.87
N TYR A 40 -19.15 20.26 31.59
CA TYR A 40 -19.55 19.03 30.93
C TYR A 40 -18.68 17.90 31.45
N VAL A 41 -19.11 17.23 32.52
CA VAL A 41 -18.46 15.99 32.95
C VAL A 41 -19.04 14.87 32.09
N ASN A 42 -18.34 14.54 31.02
CA ASN A 42 -18.64 13.36 30.22
C ASN A 42 -18.07 12.13 30.96
N MET A 43 -18.74 11.68 32.03
CA MET A 43 -18.46 10.34 32.57
C MET A 43 -19.15 9.31 31.68
N SER A 44 -18.47 8.90 30.62
CA SER A 44 -18.78 7.67 29.91
C SER A 44 -17.65 6.68 30.13
N GLU A 45 -17.68 5.96 31.26
CA GLU A 45 -17.12 4.61 31.29
C GLU A 45 -18.20 3.68 30.74
N TYR A 46 -18.38 3.69 29.41
CA TYR A 46 -19.16 2.72 28.66
C TYR A 46 -18.24 1.96 27.71
N THR A 47 -17.34 1.16 28.26
CA THR A 47 -17.01 -0.11 27.61
C THR A 47 -18.11 -1.10 27.99
N SER A 48 -19.22 -1.05 27.26
CA SER A 48 -19.97 -2.30 27.13
C SER A 48 -18.97 -3.29 26.51
N PRO A 49 -18.75 -4.48 27.08
CA PRO A 49 -17.98 -5.53 26.44
C PRO A 49 -18.80 -6.11 25.27
N ARG A 50 -19.25 -5.26 24.36
CA ARG A 50 -19.69 -5.71 23.05
C ARG A 50 -18.41 -6.08 22.35
N LEU A 51 -18.11 -7.38 22.40
CA LEU A 51 -17.14 -8.04 21.54
C LEU A 51 -17.49 -7.63 20.10
N HIS A 52 -16.87 -6.56 19.59
CA HIS A 52 -17.11 -6.06 18.24
C HIS A 52 -16.40 -6.97 17.24
N ARG A 53 -16.98 -8.16 17.06
CA ARG A 53 -16.54 -9.17 16.10
C ARG A 53 -16.86 -8.75 14.67
N GLN A 54 -17.82 -7.83 14.48
CA GLN A 54 -18.27 -7.37 13.18
C GLN A 54 -17.83 -5.92 12.95
N ILE A 55 -17.08 -5.71 11.87
CA ILE A 55 -16.59 -4.40 11.46
C ILE A 55 -17.30 -3.96 10.19
N ALA A 56 -17.86 -2.75 10.23
CA ALA A 56 -18.31 -2.04 9.05
C ALA A 56 -17.24 -0.99 8.72
N GLY A 57 -16.36 -1.32 7.77
CA GLY A 57 -15.27 -0.46 7.37
C GLY A 57 -15.67 0.48 6.22
N PHE A 58 -15.22 1.74 6.26
CA PHE A 58 -15.52 2.74 5.23
C PHE A 58 -14.27 3.52 4.82
N ASP A 59 -14.13 3.85 3.55
CA ASP A 59 -13.35 5.03 3.14
C ASP A 59 -14.05 6.33 3.57
N ILE A 60 -13.39 7.48 3.44
CA ILE A 60 -13.97 8.80 3.74
C ILE A 60 -14.23 9.61 2.46
N ASP A 61 -13.19 9.92 1.68
CA ASP A 61 -13.25 10.86 0.57
C ASP A 61 -13.73 10.16 -0.70
N GLY A 62 -14.97 10.43 -1.13
CA GLY A 62 -15.64 9.72 -2.23
C GLY A 62 -16.61 8.64 -1.74
N CYS A 63 -16.56 8.29 -0.45
CA CYS A 63 -17.45 7.31 0.18
C CYS A 63 -18.46 7.93 1.15
N ILE A 64 -17.98 8.66 2.17
CA ILE A 64 -18.83 9.32 3.18
C ILE A 64 -19.10 10.75 2.80
N ILE A 65 -18.08 11.41 2.25
CA ILE A 65 -18.14 12.79 1.79
C ILE A 65 -17.70 12.91 0.33
N THR A 66 -18.06 14.02 -0.28
CA THR A 66 -17.54 14.47 -1.58
C THR A 66 -17.26 15.96 -1.52
N THR A 67 -16.59 16.51 -2.53
CA THR A 67 -16.31 17.95 -2.59
C THR A 67 -17.57 18.76 -2.86
N LYS A 68 -17.69 19.94 -2.27
CA LYS A 68 -18.74 20.92 -2.63
C LYS A 68 -18.49 21.48 -4.03
N SER A 69 -17.21 21.66 -4.37
CA SER A 69 -16.74 22.20 -5.64
C SER A 69 -16.95 21.28 -6.85
N GLY A 70 -17.20 19.99 -6.64
CA GLY A 70 -17.31 18.98 -7.70
C GLY A 70 -15.96 18.57 -8.32
N LYS A 71 -14.84 19.06 -7.78
CA LYS A 71 -13.49 18.62 -8.17
C LYS A 71 -13.16 17.28 -7.50
N VAL A 72 -12.22 16.52 -8.09
CA VAL A 72 -11.78 15.23 -7.54
C VAL A 72 -11.08 15.41 -6.18
N PHE A 73 -10.30 16.48 -6.04
CA PHE A 73 -9.60 16.81 -4.79
C PHE A 73 -10.16 18.10 -4.19
N PRO A 74 -10.26 18.21 -2.86
CA PRO A 74 -10.76 19.41 -2.20
C PRO A 74 -9.83 20.59 -2.45
N THR A 75 -10.40 21.78 -2.66
CA THR A 75 -9.62 23.02 -2.83
C THR A 75 -9.44 23.82 -1.54
N ALA A 76 -10.19 23.51 -0.49
CA ALA A 76 -10.14 24.14 0.81
C ALA A 76 -10.53 23.13 1.92
N PRO A 77 -10.18 23.38 3.20
CA PRO A 77 -10.53 22.49 4.31
C PRO A 77 -12.03 22.21 4.47
N ASP A 78 -12.89 23.16 4.10
CA ASP A 78 -14.35 23.11 4.18
C ASP A 78 -15.04 22.69 2.88
N ASP A 79 -14.25 22.37 1.83
CA ASP A 79 -14.73 21.87 0.53
C ASP A 79 -15.14 20.39 0.62
N TRP A 80 -16.12 20.11 1.47
CA TRP A 80 -16.71 18.80 1.64
C TRP A 80 -18.19 18.91 1.99
N LYS A 81 -18.96 17.92 1.58
CA LYS A 81 -20.36 17.68 1.96
C LYS A 81 -20.59 16.18 2.09
N ILE A 82 -21.59 15.78 2.88
CA ILE A 82 -22.03 14.37 2.92
C ILE A 82 -22.43 13.94 1.51
N LEU A 83 -21.96 12.76 1.08
CA LEU A 83 -22.13 12.27 -0.29
C LEU A 83 -23.61 11.96 -0.61
N PHE A 84 -24.29 11.22 0.29
CA PHE A 84 -25.70 10.86 0.17
C PHE A 84 -26.44 11.10 1.50
N PRO A 85 -27.70 11.59 1.48
CA PRO A 85 -28.48 11.78 2.69
C PRO A 85 -28.71 10.48 3.50
N GLU A 86 -28.66 9.32 2.85
CA GLU A 86 -28.85 7.99 3.46
C GLU A 86 -27.70 7.57 4.38
N ILE A 87 -26.52 8.21 4.29
CA ILE A 87 -25.31 7.75 4.99
C ILE A 87 -25.49 7.78 6.51
N GLN A 88 -25.91 8.91 7.09
CA GLN A 88 -26.06 9.06 8.53
C GLN A 88 -27.08 8.05 9.12
N PRO A 89 -28.30 7.90 8.55
CA PRO A 89 -29.23 6.85 8.98
C PRO A 89 -28.68 5.42 8.87
N ARG A 90 -27.88 5.12 7.84
CA ARG A 90 -27.28 3.79 7.63
C ARG A 90 -26.19 3.50 8.66
N LEU A 91 -25.33 4.47 8.97
CA LEU A 91 -24.31 4.35 10.03
C LEU A 91 -24.96 4.13 11.40
N ALA A 92 -25.99 4.91 11.74
CA ALA A 92 -26.75 4.72 12.98
C ALA A 92 -27.40 3.33 13.08
N THR A 93 -27.85 2.77 11.95
CA THR A 93 -28.42 1.42 11.90
C THR A 93 -27.37 0.34 12.13
N LEU A 94 -26.16 0.50 11.62
CA LEU A 94 -25.05 -0.43 11.86
C LEU A 94 -24.68 -0.50 13.34
N LEU A 95 -24.57 0.65 13.99
CA LEU A 95 -24.27 0.74 15.42
C LEU A 95 -25.36 0.04 16.26
N ARG A 96 -26.64 0.27 15.95
CA ARG A 96 -27.76 -0.45 16.59
C ARG A 96 -27.69 -1.97 16.38
N LYS A 97 -27.20 -2.41 15.23
CA LYS A 97 -26.96 -3.83 14.91
C LYS A 97 -25.69 -4.41 15.55
N GLY A 98 -24.90 -3.61 16.27
CA GLY A 98 -23.71 -4.05 16.99
C GLY A 98 -22.41 -4.02 16.17
N TYR A 99 -22.44 -3.50 14.94
CA TYR A 99 -21.21 -3.28 14.18
C TYR A 99 -20.35 -2.20 14.84
N LYS A 100 -19.04 -2.42 14.87
CA LYS A 100 -18.08 -1.33 15.06
C LYS A 100 -17.84 -0.67 13.72
N VAL A 101 -18.15 0.62 13.65
CA VAL A 101 -17.96 1.43 12.44
C VAL A 101 -16.54 2.01 12.47
N VAL A 102 -15.75 1.70 11.44
CA VAL A 102 -14.34 2.08 11.35
C VAL A 102 -14.07 2.75 10.01
N PHE A 103 -13.31 3.84 10.03
CA PHE A 103 -12.90 4.54 8.82
C PHE A 103 -11.42 4.29 8.52
N PHE A 104 -11.11 4.02 7.26
CA PHE A 104 -9.77 3.75 6.75
C PHE A 104 -9.49 4.67 5.58
N THR A 105 -8.60 5.65 5.75
CA THR A 105 -8.40 6.72 4.77
C THR A 105 -6.93 6.94 4.40
N ASN A 106 -6.67 7.20 3.12
CA ASN A 106 -5.35 7.46 2.56
C ASN A 106 -5.09 8.97 2.44
N GLN A 107 -4.29 9.56 3.35
CA GLN A 107 -4.06 11.02 3.42
C GLN A 107 -2.60 11.40 3.14
N MET A 108 -2.11 11.06 1.93
CA MET A 108 -0.73 11.37 1.48
C MET A 108 -0.41 12.88 1.50
N GLY A 109 -1.43 13.74 1.48
CA GLY A 109 -1.28 15.19 1.65
C GLY A 109 -0.56 15.57 2.95
N ILE A 110 -0.70 14.75 4.00
CA ILE A 110 -0.06 14.98 5.30
C ILE A 110 1.46 14.82 5.20
N ALA A 111 1.95 13.67 4.73
CA ALA A 111 3.40 13.47 4.55
C ALA A 111 4.02 14.42 3.51
N ARG A 112 3.21 14.97 2.60
CA ARG A 112 3.65 15.97 1.61
C ARG A 112 3.59 17.42 2.13
N GLY A 113 3.18 17.64 3.38
CA GLY A 113 3.02 18.98 3.96
C GLY A 113 1.91 19.82 3.32
N LYS A 114 1.02 19.21 2.53
CA LYS A 114 -0.11 19.87 1.86
C LYS A 114 -1.38 19.92 2.70
N LEU A 115 -1.45 19.09 3.75
CA LEU A 115 -2.59 19.00 4.67
C LEU A 115 -2.05 18.87 6.09
N ARG A 116 -2.45 19.76 6.99
CA ARG A 116 -2.08 19.67 8.40
C ARG A 116 -2.93 18.59 9.11
N PRO A 117 -2.34 17.71 9.95
CA PRO A 117 -3.09 16.68 10.66
C PRO A 117 -4.27 17.22 11.48
N GLU A 118 -4.11 18.37 12.12
CA GLU A 118 -5.12 18.97 13.01
C GLU A 118 -6.35 19.44 12.21
N VAL A 119 -6.11 19.95 11.00
CA VAL A 119 -7.18 20.36 10.07
C VAL A 119 -7.96 19.14 9.59
N PHE A 120 -7.26 18.05 9.28
CA PHE A 120 -7.92 16.80 8.89
C PHE A 120 -8.71 16.21 10.06
N LYS A 121 -8.15 16.23 11.27
CA LYS A 121 -8.83 15.76 12.49
C LYS A 121 -10.14 16.52 12.73
N SER A 122 -10.10 17.86 12.68
CA SER A 122 -11.31 18.69 12.83
C SER A 122 -12.35 18.36 11.75
N LYS A 123 -11.94 18.20 10.49
CA LYS A 123 -12.84 17.80 9.40
C LYS A 123 -13.53 16.45 9.71
N VAL A 124 -12.77 15.48 10.22
CA VAL A 124 -13.32 14.16 10.58
C VAL A 124 -14.31 14.27 11.74
N GLU A 125 -14.02 15.09 12.75
CA GLU A 125 -14.93 15.37 13.86
C GLU A 125 -16.24 16.00 13.36
N ASP A 126 -16.16 16.98 12.45
CA ASP A 126 -17.34 17.64 11.87
C ASP A 126 -18.23 16.70 11.03
N ILE A 127 -17.63 15.73 10.33
CA ILE A 127 -18.36 14.73 9.54
C ILE A 127 -19.15 13.77 10.44
N LEU A 128 -18.61 13.48 11.63
CA LEU A 128 -19.06 12.39 12.48
C LEU A 128 -19.92 12.85 13.68
N ILE A 129 -20.04 14.16 13.92
CA ILE A 129 -20.91 14.74 14.97
C ILE A 129 -22.24 15.19 14.35
N PRO A 130 -23.29 14.35 14.45
CA PRO A 130 -24.46 14.79 15.23
C PRO A 130 -25.03 13.76 16.22
N SER A 131 -24.48 12.54 16.33
CA SER A 131 -25.04 11.48 17.21
C SER A 131 -23.94 10.84 18.06
N VAL A 132 -24.25 10.56 19.33
CA VAL A 132 -23.38 10.12 20.45
C VAL A 132 -22.67 8.77 20.22
N SER A 133 -21.92 8.60 19.13
CA SER A 133 -21.34 7.33 18.71
C SER A 133 -19.83 7.39 18.60
N VAL A 134 -19.15 6.42 19.19
CA VAL A 134 -17.69 6.27 19.13
C VAL A 134 -17.32 5.67 17.78
N PHE A 135 -16.78 6.50 16.89
CA PHE A 135 -16.17 6.06 15.63
C PHE A 135 -14.66 5.93 15.79
N GLN A 136 -14.06 4.98 15.08
CA GLN A 136 -12.61 4.82 15.03
C GLN A 136 -12.09 5.14 13.62
N VAL A 137 -11.02 5.92 13.53
CA VAL A 137 -10.50 6.43 12.26
C VAL A 137 -9.01 6.14 12.17
N PHE A 138 -8.61 5.42 11.11
CA PHE A 138 -7.23 5.14 10.76
C PHE A 138 -6.82 5.95 9.54
N VAL A 139 -5.70 6.67 9.68
CA VAL A 139 -5.21 7.61 8.67
C VAL A 139 -3.83 7.18 8.20
N ALA A 140 -3.73 6.73 6.96
CA ALA A 140 -2.45 6.47 6.32
C ALA A 140 -1.86 7.78 5.76
N ALA A 141 -1.03 8.44 6.56
CA ALA A 141 -0.45 9.75 6.23
C ALA A 141 0.62 9.71 5.13
N GLY A 142 1.21 8.54 4.85
CA GLY A 142 2.32 8.36 3.92
C GLY A 142 2.26 7.04 3.14
N PRO A 143 3.33 6.68 2.41
CA PRO A 143 3.48 5.36 1.78
C PRO A 143 3.75 4.26 2.84
N GLY A 144 3.72 3.00 2.41
CA GLY A 144 4.10 1.85 3.22
C GLY A 144 2.91 1.02 3.69
N VAL A 145 3.11 0.23 4.75
CA VAL A 145 2.20 -0.85 5.15
C VAL A 145 0.80 -0.39 5.52
N TYR A 146 0.64 0.84 6.00
CA TYR A 146 -0.67 1.40 6.37
C TYR A 146 -1.45 1.93 5.16
N ARG A 147 -0.80 2.19 4.02
CA ARG A 147 -1.47 2.77 2.86
C ARG A 147 -2.26 1.71 2.10
N LYS A 148 -3.57 1.92 1.94
CA LYS A 148 -4.41 1.05 1.09
C LYS A 148 -3.82 0.98 -0.33
N PRO A 149 -3.75 -0.19 -0.97
CA PRO A 149 -4.45 -1.43 -0.60
C PRO A 149 -3.76 -2.34 0.45
N VAL A 150 -2.60 -1.98 0.97
CA VAL A 150 -1.92 -2.80 1.99
C VAL A 150 -2.74 -2.83 3.29
N PRO A 151 -2.92 -3.99 3.95
CA PRO A 151 -3.87 -4.15 5.04
C PRO A 151 -3.38 -3.63 6.39
N GLY A 152 -2.28 -2.86 6.46
CA GLY A 152 -1.65 -2.51 7.74
C GLY A 152 -2.57 -1.76 8.71
N MET A 153 -3.46 -0.89 8.21
CA MET A 153 -4.45 -0.24 9.10
C MET A 153 -5.45 -1.26 9.68
N TRP A 154 -5.86 -2.24 8.88
CA TRP A 154 -6.76 -3.32 9.34
C TRP A 154 -6.07 -4.24 10.33
N ASN A 155 -4.80 -4.58 10.08
CA ASN A 155 -4.00 -5.40 10.99
C ASN A 155 -3.84 -4.69 12.34
N HIS A 156 -3.51 -3.39 12.34
CA HIS A 156 -3.46 -2.59 13.56
C HIS A 156 -4.81 -2.54 14.27
N LEU A 157 -5.93 -2.40 13.56
CA LEU A 157 -7.26 -2.53 14.18
C LEU A 157 -7.38 -3.86 14.93
N CYS A 158 -7.07 -4.98 14.28
CA CYS A 158 -7.24 -6.31 14.87
C CYS A 158 -6.28 -6.60 16.03
N GLU A 159 -5.03 -6.16 15.91
CA GLU A 159 -3.94 -6.52 16.83
C GLU A 159 -3.92 -5.63 18.08
N THR A 160 -4.18 -4.33 17.93
CA THR A 160 -3.97 -3.36 19.00
C THR A 160 -5.22 -2.57 19.35
N ALA A 161 -6.12 -2.34 18.39
CA ALA A 161 -7.17 -1.33 18.52
C ALA A 161 -8.59 -1.91 18.58
N ASN A 162 -8.72 -3.22 18.87
CA ASN A 162 -9.99 -3.93 19.07
C ASN A 162 -10.04 -4.70 20.39
N GLU A 163 -9.29 -4.27 21.40
CA GLU A 163 -9.39 -4.77 22.79
C GLU A 163 -9.28 -6.31 22.92
N GLY A 164 -8.44 -6.92 22.09
CA GLY A 164 -8.23 -8.38 22.07
C GLY A 164 -9.37 -9.19 21.44
N VAL A 165 -10.41 -8.54 20.91
CA VAL A 165 -11.55 -9.21 20.28
C VAL A 165 -11.22 -9.58 18.84
N THR A 166 -11.27 -10.88 18.53
CA THR A 166 -11.07 -11.37 17.17
C THR A 166 -12.22 -10.98 16.25
N VAL A 167 -11.88 -10.32 15.14
CA VAL A 167 -12.84 -9.92 14.10
C VAL A 167 -13.25 -11.11 13.23
N ASP A 168 -14.56 -11.30 13.06
CA ASP A 168 -15.17 -12.17 12.06
C ASP A 168 -15.25 -11.45 10.70
N LYS A 169 -14.31 -11.79 9.82
CA LYS A 169 -14.22 -11.22 8.47
C LYS A 169 -15.42 -11.58 7.59
N THR A 170 -16.10 -12.70 7.84
CA THR A 170 -17.24 -13.15 7.02
C THR A 170 -18.50 -12.35 7.30
N ALA A 171 -18.63 -11.84 8.52
CA ALA A 171 -19.70 -10.94 8.95
C ALA A 171 -19.31 -9.45 8.86
N SER A 172 -18.10 -9.15 8.38
CA SER A 172 -17.55 -7.80 8.22
C SER A 172 -17.49 -7.43 6.73
N PHE A 173 -17.51 -6.12 6.45
CA PHE A 173 -17.45 -5.61 5.08
C PHE A 173 -16.69 -4.29 5.01
N TYR A 174 -16.28 -3.92 3.79
CA TYR A 174 -15.63 -2.65 3.48
C TYR A 174 -16.37 -1.92 2.36
N VAL A 175 -16.55 -0.60 2.52
CA VAL A 175 -17.19 0.27 1.53
C VAL A 175 -16.22 1.37 1.10
N GLY A 176 -16.00 1.52 -0.20
CA GLY A 176 -15.12 2.56 -0.73
C GLY A 176 -15.33 2.81 -2.23
N ASP A 177 -14.96 4.00 -2.70
CA ASP A 177 -15.21 4.44 -4.07
C ASP A 177 -14.06 4.10 -5.03
N ALA A 178 -12.84 3.91 -4.52
CA ALA A 178 -11.69 3.47 -5.30
C ALA A 178 -11.83 1.98 -5.66
N ALA A 179 -12.75 1.70 -6.57
CA ALA A 179 -13.27 0.39 -6.86
C ALA A 179 -12.88 -0.13 -8.26
N GLY A 180 -12.07 0.62 -9.01
CA GLY A 180 -11.61 0.23 -10.34
C GLY A 180 -12.73 0.16 -11.40
N ARG A 181 -13.81 0.94 -11.23
CA ARG A 181 -14.91 0.99 -12.20
C ARG A 181 -14.48 1.69 -13.50
N PRO A 182 -14.88 1.19 -14.69
CA PRO A 182 -14.49 1.77 -15.98
C PRO A 182 -15.24 3.07 -16.27
N GLU A 183 -14.90 3.76 -17.36
CA GLU A 183 -15.69 4.92 -17.81
C GLU A 183 -17.15 4.53 -18.09
N ASN A 184 -18.09 5.43 -17.79
CA ASN A 184 -19.52 5.25 -18.03
C ASN A 184 -20.13 4.05 -17.26
N TRP A 185 -19.57 3.69 -16.10
CA TRP A 185 -20.09 2.62 -15.26
C TRP A 185 -21.51 2.89 -14.71
N ALA A 186 -21.96 4.15 -14.71
CA ALA A 186 -23.34 4.55 -14.43
C ALA A 186 -23.70 5.86 -15.15
N PRO A 187 -25.01 6.18 -15.32
CA PRO A 187 -25.46 7.44 -15.89
C PRO A 187 -24.82 8.64 -15.18
N GLY A 188 -24.24 9.55 -15.95
CA GLY A 188 -23.55 10.74 -15.43
C GLY A 188 -22.10 10.51 -14.96
N LYS A 189 -21.65 9.26 -14.83
CA LYS A 189 -20.28 8.91 -14.41
C LYS A 189 -19.35 8.70 -15.62
N LYS A 190 -18.98 9.80 -16.28
CA LYS A 190 -18.18 9.78 -17.52
C LYS A 190 -16.72 9.33 -17.36
N LYS A 191 -16.19 9.38 -16.13
CA LYS A 191 -14.79 9.03 -15.84
C LYS A 191 -14.74 7.68 -15.14
N LYS A 192 -13.68 6.91 -15.41
CA LYS A 192 -13.31 5.75 -14.60
C LYS A 192 -12.92 6.20 -13.19
N ASP A 193 -12.96 5.26 -12.25
CA ASP A 193 -12.40 5.49 -10.92
C ASP A 193 -10.90 5.81 -11.04
N PHE A 194 -10.42 6.68 -10.14
CA PHE A 194 -9.01 7.09 -10.14
C PHE A 194 -8.06 5.96 -9.70
N SER A 195 -8.60 4.96 -8.98
CA SER A 195 -7.88 3.87 -8.33
C SER A 195 -8.83 2.71 -8.06
N SER A 196 -8.27 1.55 -7.73
CA SER A 196 -8.91 0.35 -7.23
C SER A 196 -8.49 0.01 -5.78
N SER A 197 -7.83 0.95 -5.09
CA SER A 197 -7.21 0.71 -3.77
C SER A 197 -8.17 0.25 -2.68
N ASP A 198 -9.44 0.65 -2.70
CA ASP A 198 -10.43 0.20 -1.70
C ASP A 198 -10.88 -1.23 -1.94
N ARG A 199 -11.17 -1.56 -3.21
CA ARG A 199 -11.51 -2.94 -3.59
C ARG A 199 -10.36 -3.88 -3.30
N LEU A 200 -9.13 -3.48 -3.64
CA LEU A 200 -7.93 -4.28 -3.40
C LEU A 200 -7.58 -4.37 -1.90
N PHE A 201 -7.87 -3.34 -1.11
CA PHE A 201 -7.76 -3.39 0.36
C PHE A 201 -8.68 -4.46 0.94
N ALA A 202 -9.97 -4.42 0.58
CA ALA A 202 -10.93 -5.45 1.00
C ALA A 202 -10.50 -6.85 0.53
N LEU A 203 -9.99 -6.97 -0.70
CA LEU A 203 -9.51 -8.23 -1.27
C LEU A 203 -8.30 -8.80 -0.52
N ASN A 204 -7.33 -7.95 -0.16
CA ASN A 204 -6.17 -8.36 0.64
C ASN A 204 -6.58 -8.86 2.03
N ILE A 205 -7.58 -8.22 2.64
CA ILE A 205 -8.09 -8.61 3.97
C ILE A 205 -9.00 -9.83 3.90
N LYS A 206 -9.63 -10.06 2.74
CA LYS A 206 -10.72 -11.01 2.48
C LYS A 206 -12.06 -10.58 3.10
N LEU A 207 -12.44 -9.32 2.91
CA LEU A 207 -13.74 -8.77 3.29
C LEU A 207 -14.70 -8.74 2.11
N GLN A 208 -16.00 -8.77 2.41
CA GLN A 208 -17.02 -8.36 1.44
C GLN A 208 -16.81 -6.88 1.09
N PHE A 209 -16.92 -6.55 -0.19
CA PHE A 209 -16.70 -5.19 -0.69
C PHE A 209 -17.95 -4.64 -1.37
N HIS A 210 -18.27 -3.38 -1.08
CA HIS A 210 -19.31 -2.63 -1.76
C HIS A 210 -18.79 -1.25 -2.18
N THR A 211 -19.34 -0.71 -3.26
CA THR A 211 -19.21 0.73 -3.56
C THR A 211 -20.23 1.54 -2.74
N PRO A 212 -20.04 2.85 -2.57
CA PRO A 212 -20.99 3.69 -1.84
C PRO A 212 -22.39 3.64 -2.44
N GLU A 213 -22.50 3.65 -3.77
CA GLU A 213 -23.78 3.55 -4.47
C GLU A 213 -24.47 2.19 -4.25
N GLU A 214 -23.73 1.08 -4.28
CA GLU A 214 -24.25 -0.25 -3.99
C GLU A 214 -24.76 -0.33 -2.53
N TYR A 215 -23.98 0.17 -1.57
CA TYR A 215 -24.26 0.00 -0.15
C TYR A 215 -25.34 0.96 0.38
N PHE A 216 -25.21 2.25 0.09
CA PHE A 216 -26.11 3.27 0.66
C PHE A 216 -27.39 3.43 -0.14
N LEU A 217 -27.32 3.33 -1.48
CA LEU A 217 -28.45 3.56 -2.39
C LEU A 217 -29.11 2.27 -2.91
N GLY A 218 -28.50 1.11 -2.64
CA GLY A 218 -29.03 -0.18 -3.11
C GLY A 218 -28.91 -0.37 -4.63
N TRP A 219 -27.95 0.30 -5.27
CA TRP A 219 -27.71 0.13 -6.70
C TRP A 219 -27.20 -1.27 -7.01
N LYS A 220 -27.42 -1.71 -8.26
CA LYS A 220 -26.81 -2.95 -8.77
C LYS A 220 -25.30 -2.79 -8.85
N SER A 221 -24.59 -3.91 -8.74
CA SER A 221 -23.13 -3.87 -8.79
C SER A 221 -22.61 -3.38 -10.13
N ALA A 222 -21.64 -2.46 -10.07
CA ALA A 222 -21.00 -1.90 -11.25
C ALA A 222 -19.87 -2.83 -11.74
N PRO A 223 -19.60 -2.88 -13.07
CA PRO A 223 -18.43 -3.58 -13.59
C PRO A 223 -17.14 -2.94 -13.06
N TYR A 224 -16.08 -3.73 -12.93
CA TYR A 224 -14.76 -3.26 -12.51
C TYR A 224 -13.64 -4.04 -13.20
N SER A 225 -12.46 -3.44 -13.24
CA SER A 225 -11.24 -4.06 -13.78
C SER A 225 -10.23 -4.32 -12.68
N MET A 226 -9.61 -5.50 -12.70
CA MET A 226 -8.48 -5.82 -11.84
C MET A 226 -7.17 -5.30 -12.44
N PRO A 227 -6.13 -5.03 -11.63
CA PRO A 227 -4.79 -4.76 -12.13
C PRO A 227 -4.29 -5.90 -13.04
N HIS A 228 -3.52 -5.56 -14.07
CA HIS A 228 -2.96 -6.55 -15.01
C HIS A 228 -2.07 -7.59 -14.31
N PHE A 229 -1.34 -7.15 -13.29
CA PHE A 229 -0.51 -8.02 -12.46
C PHE A 229 -1.24 -8.36 -11.16
N ASP A 230 -1.43 -9.66 -10.91
CA ASP A 230 -2.01 -10.19 -9.68
C ASP A 230 -0.93 -10.93 -8.87
N PRO A 231 -0.42 -10.35 -7.77
CA PRO A 231 0.68 -10.93 -7.00
C PRO A 231 0.31 -12.28 -6.35
N ARG A 232 -0.98 -12.60 -6.22
CA ARG A 232 -1.45 -13.87 -5.67
C ARG A 232 -1.27 -15.03 -6.64
N LYS A 233 -1.24 -14.74 -7.95
CA LYS A 233 -1.15 -15.73 -9.03
C LYS A 233 0.30 -16.06 -9.43
N LEU A 234 1.29 -15.44 -8.79
CA LEU A 234 2.69 -15.78 -9.06
C LEU A 234 3.01 -17.18 -8.58
N ASP A 235 3.50 -17.99 -9.52
CA ASP A 235 4.00 -19.32 -9.29
C ASP A 235 5.46 -19.24 -8.78
N SER A 236 5.65 -19.56 -7.51
CA SER A 236 6.98 -19.61 -6.88
C SER A 236 7.79 -20.85 -7.29
N SER A 237 7.15 -21.82 -7.94
CA SER A 237 7.79 -23.03 -8.50
C SER A 237 8.10 -22.92 -9.99
N ALA A 238 7.80 -21.78 -10.61
CA ALA A 238 8.09 -21.53 -12.00
C ALA A 238 9.59 -21.65 -12.30
N ARG A 239 9.91 -22.02 -13.54
CA ARG A 239 11.29 -22.10 -14.03
C ARG A 239 11.98 -20.75 -13.83
N LEU A 240 13.19 -20.78 -13.27
CA LEU A 240 13.96 -19.57 -12.96
C LEU A 240 14.56 -18.90 -14.20
N PHE A 241 14.97 -19.67 -15.21
CA PHE A 241 15.56 -19.12 -16.42
C PHE A 241 15.39 -20.03 -17.64
N ASP A 242 15.49 -19.44 -18.83
CA ASP A 242 15.49 -20.14 -20.12
C ASP A 242 16.75 -19.84 -20.95
N PRO A 243 17.25 -20.82 -21.73
CA PRO A 243 16.76 -22.19 -21.81
C PRO A 243 17.12 -23.01 -20.55
N PRO A 244 16.37 -24.08 -20.22
CA PRO A 244 16.56 -24.84 -18.96
C PRO A 244 17.89 -25.60 -18.90
N SER A 245 18.53 -25.83 -20.05
CA SER A 245 19.84 -26.46 -20.16
C SER A 245 21.00 -25.48 -20.00
N ALA A 246 20.73 -24.16 -19.90
CA ALA A 246 21.78 -23.17 -19.76
C ALA A 246 22.46 -23.29 -18.38
N SER A 247 23.77 -23.04 -18.34
CA SER A 247 24.50 -22.89 -17.08
C SER A 247 24.53 -21.43 -16.67
N LEU A 248 24.27 -21.14 -15.39
CA LEU A 248 24.38 -19.77 -14.87
C LEU A 248 25.83 -19.27 -14.81
N THR A 249 26.81 -20.18 -14.76
CA THR A 249 28.24 -19.85 -14.68
C THR A 249 29.08 -20.65 -15.66
N SER A 250 30.26 -20.14 -15.97
CA SER A 250 31.26 -20.75 -16.84
C SER A 250 32.53 -21.08 -16.05
N SER A 251 33.26 -22.12 -16.49
CA SER A 251 34.63 -22.40 -16.02
C SER A 251 35.65 -21.47 -16.67
N GLU A 252 35.38 -21.02 -17.90
CA GLU A 252 36.18 -20.03 -18.61
C GLU A 252 35.85 -18.61 -18.15
N THR A 253 36.84 -17.71 -18.19
CA THR A 253 36.65 -16.29 -17.91
C THR A 253 35.62 -15.69 -18.87
N GLU A 254 34.64 -14.97 -18.34
CA GLU A 254 33.56 -14.35 -19.13
C GLU A 254 33.07 -13.03 -18.53
N VAL A 255 32.25 -12.30 -19.31
CA VAL A 255 31.47 -11.17 -18.82
C VAL A 255 29.98 -11.50 -18.91
N ILE A 256 29.25 -11.34 -17.81
CA ILE A 256 27.79 -11.42 -17.77
C ILE A 256 27.23 -10.01 -17.62
N VAL A 257 26.39 -9.59 -18.57
CA VAL A 257 25.70 -8.29 -18.55
C VAL A 257 24.23 -8.49 -18.17
N ALA A 258 23.81 -7.91 -17.04
CA ALA A 258 22.40 -7.90 -16.65
C ALA A 258 21.62 -6.88 -17.48
N VAL A 259 20.41 -7.23 -17.90
CA VAL A 259 19.46 -6.33 -18.57
C VAL A 259 18.11 -6.48 -17.91
N GLY A 260 17.52 -5.39 -17.42
CA GLY A 260 16.18 -5.46 -16.82
C GLY A 260 15.82 -4.21 -16.04
N PHE A 261 14.52 -4.05 -15.76
CA PHE A 261 14.00 -2.93 -14.96
C PHE A 261 14.79 -2.76 -13.65
N PRO A 262 14.98 -1.53 -13.16
CA PRO A 262 15.38 -1.35 -11.76
C PRO A 262 14.39 -2.11 -10.85
N ALA A 263 14.86 -2.59 -9.69
CA ALA A 263 14.06 -3.40 -8.77
C ALA A 263 13.46 -4.71 -9.34
N SER A 264 13.93 -5.22 -10.49
CA SER A 264 13.50 -6.53 -11.02
C SER A 264 14.12 -7.75 -10.32
N GLY A 265 14.99 -7.54 -9.32
CA GLY A 265 15.67 -8.62 -8.59
C GLY A 265 17.08 -8.96 -9.07
N LYS A 266 17.66 -8.21 -10.02
CA LYS A 266 19.00 -8.46 -10.59
C LYS A 266 20.10 -8.62 -9.56
N SER A 267 20.26 -7.63 -8.68
CA SER A 267 21.28 -7.63 -7.64
C SER A 267 21.14 -8.86 -6.73
N THR A 268 19.91 -9.16 -6.30
CA THR A 268 19.63 -10.36 -5.50
C THR A 268 20.02 -11.62 -6.26
N PHE A 269 19.61 -11.76 -7.52
CA PHE A 269 19.93 -12.91 -8.36
C PHE A 269 21.45 -13.11 -8.51
N PHE A 270 22.21 -12.04 -8.77
CA PHE A 270 23.68 -12.14 -8.87
C PHE A 270 24.32 -12.50 -7.53
N HIS A 271 23.91 -11.87 -6.43
CA HIS A 271 24.45 -12.19 -5.11
C HIS A 271 24.11 -13.62 -4.66
N THR A 272 23.00 -14.18 -5.11
CA THR A 272 22.62 -15.56 -4.78
C THR A 272 23.31 -16.58 -5.67
N HIS A 273 23.40 -16.36 -6.99
CA HIS A 273 23.77 -17.41 -7.94
C HIS A 273 25.14 -17.23 -8.59
N ILE A 274 25.65 -16.00 -8.71
CA ILE A 274 26.82 -15.67 -9.55
C ILE A 274 28.03 -15.28 -8.70
N ILE A 275 27.87 -14.32 -7.78
CA ILE A 275 28.96 -13.80 -6.96
C ILE A 275 29.59 -14.87 -6.04
N PRO A 276 28.83 -15.79 -5.42
CA PRO A 276 29.42 -16.88 -4.64
C PRO A 276 30.30 -17.84 -5.47
N LYS A 277 30.25 -17.76 -6.81
CA LYS A 277 31.08 -18.55 -7.73
C LYS A 277 32.38 -17.83 -8.13
N GLY A 278 32.69 -16.69 -7.50
CA GLY A 278 33.95 -15.97 -7.70
C GLY A 278 33.92 -14.84 -8.73
N TYR A 279 32.75 -14.50 -9.26
CA TYR A 279 32.60 -13.40 -10.22
C TYR A 279 32.83 -12.05 -9.53
N VAL A 280 33.51 -11.14 -10.23
CA VAL A 280 33.66 -9.75 -9.79
C VAL A 280 32.35 -9.01 -10.02
N TYR A 281 31.79 -8.48 -8.94
CA TYR A 281 30.57 -7.68 -9.00
C TYR A 281 30.87 -6.25 -9.42
N VAL A 282 30.33 -5.81 -10.55
CA VAL A 282 30.46 -4.45 -11.07
C VAL A 282 29.07 -3.82 -11.10
N ASN A 283 28.88 -2.75 -10.33
CA ASN A 283 27.61 -2.04 -10.22
C ASN A 283 27.87 -0.53 -10.21
N ARG A 284 27.06 0.22 -10.97
CA ARG A 284 27.22 1.67 -11.11
C ARG A 284 26.82 2.45 -9.87
N ASP A 285 25.86 1.97 -9.09
CA ASP A 285 25.40 2.64 -7.87
C ASP A 285 26.52 2.69 -6.81
N THR A 286 27.43 1.70 -6.82
CA THR A 286 28.60 1.67 -5.92
C THR A 286 29.84 2.35 -6.53
N LEU A 287 30.04 2.25 -7.84
CA LEU A 287 31.23 2.81 -8.53
C LEU A 287 31.04 4.24 -9.08
N GLY A 288 29.82 4.78 -9.01
CA GLY A 288 29.44 6.15 -9.37
C GLY A 288 29.25 6.41 -10.88
N SER A 289 30.19 6.00 -11.72
CA SER A 289 30.17 6.30 -13.17
C SER A 289 30.23 5.05 -14.04
N TRP A 290 29.74 5.15 -15.29
CA TRP A 290 29.82 4.02 -16.22
C TRP A 290 31.28 3.75 -16.64
N GLN A 291 32.12 4.78 -16.70
CA GLN A 291 33.55 4.66 -16.98
C GLN A 291 34.24 3.86 -15.88
N SER A 292 33.94 4.16 -14.62
CA SER A 292 34.44 3.40 -13.47
C SER A 292 34.05 1.92 -13.56
N CYS A 293 32.81 1.62 -13.98
CA CYS A 293 32.38 0.23 -14.21
C CYS A 293 33.18 -0.45 -15.32
N VAL A 294 33.45 0.24 -16.43
CA VAL A 294 34.25 -0.28 -17.55
C VAL A 294 35.68 -0.56 -17.10
N THR A 295 36.32 0.37 -16.40
CA THR A 295 37.66 0.18 -15.86
C THR A 295 37.72 -0.99 -14.87
N ALA A 296 36.74 -1.11 -13.98
CA ALA A 296 36.66 -2.24 -13.05
C ALA A 296 36.51 -3.59 -13.77
N CYS A 297 35.68 -3.63 -14.83
CA CYS A 297 35.52 -4.81 -15.67
C CYS A 297 36.84 -5.18 -16.39
N GLN A 298 37.51 -4.22 -17.03
CA GLN A 298 38.80 -4.43 -17.69
C GLN A 298 39.85 -4.98 -16.74
N ARG A 299 39.99 -4.38 -15.56
CA ARG A 299 40.96 -4.83 -14.54
C ARG A 299 40.67 -6.26 -14.08
N ALA A 300 39.42 -6.60 -13.82
CA ALA A 300 39.04 -7.95 -13.39
C ALA A 300 39.41 -9.02 -14.44
N LEU A 301 39.18 -8.72 -15.73
CA LEU A 301 39.55 -9.61 -16.82
C LEU A 301 41.07 -9.76 -16.98
N GLN A 302 41.84 -8.68 -16.79
CA GLN A 302 43.32 -8.76 -16.77
C GLN A 302 43.85 -9.65 -15.65
N GLU A 303 43.14 -9.72 -14.53
CA GLU A 303 43.42 -10.63 -13.41
C GLU A 303 42.86 -12.05 -13.62
N GLY A 304 42.29 -12.35 -14.79
CA GLY A 304 41.75 -13.67 -15.15
C GLY A 304 40.38 -13.98 -14.53
N ARG A 305 39.67 -12.98 -13.97
CA ARG A 305 38.42 -13.19 -13.22
C ARG A 305 37.19 -12.83 -14.05
N SER A 306 36.17 -13.69 -14.00
CA SER A 306 34.87 -13.41 -14.64
C SER A 306 34.16 -12.23 -13.98
N VAL A 307 33.34 -11.50 -14.74
CA VAL A 307 32.70 -10.26 -14.29
C VAL A 307 31.18 -10.35 -14.42
N ALA A 308 30.46 -9.92 -13.40
CA ALA A 308 29.02 -9.75 -13.43
C ALA A 308 28.66 -8.27 -13.33
N VAL A 309 28.09 -7.71 -14.41
CA VAL A 309 27.73 -6.29 -14.53
C VAL A 309 26.25 -6.11 -14.18
N ASP A 310 25.96 -5.66 -12.96
CA ASP A 310 24.61 -5.36 -12.47
C ASP A 310 24.25 -3.89 -12.64
N ASN A 311 23.88 -3.54 -13.87
CA ASN A 311 23.26 -2.26 -14.20
C ASN A 311 21.93 -2.54 -14.91
N THR A 312 21.13 -1.51 -15.17
CA THR A 312 19.86 -1.68 -15.91
C THR A 312 20.07 -2.01 -17.40
N ASN A 313 21.08 -1.40 -18.02
CA ASN A 313 21.53 -1.61 -19.40
C ASN A 313 20.39 -1.66 -20.45
N PRO A 314 19.49 -0.65 -20.50
CA PRO A 314 18.28 -0.70 -21.33
C PRO A 314 18.54 -0.69 -22.83
N GLU A 315 19.59 -0.01 -23.29
CA GLU A 315 19.81 0.28 -24.70
C GLU A 315 21.12 -0.33 -25.24
N PRO A 316 21.25 -0.56 -26.56
CA PRO A 316 22.42 -1.24 -27.14
C PRO A 316 23.73 -0.52 -26.85
N GLU A 317 23.73 0.82 -26.86
CA GLU A 317 24.94 1.61 -26.57
C GLU A 317 25.47 1.36 -25.16
N SER A 318 24.58 1.21 -24.17
CA SER A 318 24.96 0.91 -22.79
C SER A 318 25.59 -0.48 -22.65
N ARG A 319 25.08 -1.46 -23.40
CA ARG A 319 25.57 -2.85 -23.42
C ARG A 319 26.88 -2.99 -24.18
N LYS A 320 27.00 -2.29 -25.31
CA LYS A 320 28.18 -2.27 -26.18
C LYS A 320 29.46 -1.98 -25.42
N ARG A 321 29.41 -1.12 -24.40
CA ARG A 321 30.55 -0.78 -23.52
C ARG A 321 31.20 -2.01 -22.88
N TYR A 322 30.39 -3.01 -22.50
CA TYR A 322 30.88 -4.24 -21.86
C TYR A 322 31.17 -5.34 -22.88
N VAL A 323 30.41 -5.39 -23.98
CA VAL A 323 30.70 -6.29 -25.10
C VAL A 323 32.07 -5.98 -25.72
N ASP A 324 32.38 -4.70 -25.93
CA ASP A 324 33.67 -4.28 -26.49
C ASP A 324 34.84 -4.63 -25.55
N VAL A 325 34.64 -4.53 -24.22
CA VAL A 325 35.62 -4.95 -23.22
C VAL A 325 35.87 -6.45 -23.27
N ALA A 326 34.81 -7.26 -23.30
CA ALA A 326 34.92 -8.71 -23.40
C ALA A 326 35.63 -9.14 -24.70
N LYS A 327 35.24 -8.51 -25.83
CA LYS A 327 35.86 -8.76 -27.14
C LYS A 327 37.34 -8.40 -27.16
N ALA A 328 37.73 -7.26 -26.58
CA ALA A 328 39.13 -6.85 -26.50
C ALA A 328 39.98 -7.80 -25.63
N ALA A 329 39.38 -8.39 -24.60
CA ALA A 329 40.02 -9.40 -23.75
C ALA A 329 39.95 -10.82 -24.32
N GLY A 330 39.29 -11.04 -25.47
CA GLY A 330 39.15 -12.35 -26.10
C GLY A 330 38.26 -13.33 -25.33
N VAL A 331 37.35 -12.83 -24.47
CA VAL A 331 36.47 -13.65 -23.63
C VAL A 331 35.00 -13.58 -24.09
N PRO A 332 34.17 -14.61 -23.82
CA PRO A 332 32.75 -14.56 -24.09
C PRO A 332 32.02 -13.46 -23.30
N CYS A 333 30.97 -12.91 -23.89
CA CYS A 333 30.04 -12.00 -23.23
C CYS A 333 28.63 -12.57 -23.31
N ARG A 334 27.99 -12.83 -22.17
CA ARG A 334 26.59 -13.30 -22.10
C ARG A 334 25.67 -12.22 -21.57
N CYS A 335 24.41 -12.27 -21.99
CA CYS A 335 23.37 -11.37 -21.51
C CYS A 335 22.38 -12.12 -20.63
N PHE A 336 22.12 -11.62 -19.43
CA PHE A 336 21.03 -12.11 -18.58
C PHE A 336 19.89 -11.11 -18.63
N LEU A 337 18.86 -11.42 -19.42
CA LEU A 337 17.67 -10.61 -19.62
C LEU A 337 16.61 -10.96 -18.57
N PHE A 338 16.43 -10.10 -17.57
CA PHE A 338 15.38 -10.23 -16.56
C PHE A 338 14.02 -9.85 -17.14
N THR A 339 13.09 -10.80 -17.16
CA THR A 339 11.80 -10.67 -17.86
C THR A 339 10.70 -10.00 -17.03
N ALA A 340 11.02 -9.53 -15.82
CA ALA A 340 10.07 -8.83 -14.96
C ALA A 340 9.43 -7.65 -15.71
N SER A 341 8.09 -7.64 -15.75
CA SER A 341 7.32 -6.51 -16.28
C SER A 341 7.44 -5.26 -15.42
N LEU A 342 7.01 -4.12 -15.96
CA LEU A 342 6.93 -2.85 -15.22
C LEU A 342 6.17 -3.02 -13.90
N GLU A 343 5.01 -3.67 -13.93
CA GLU A 343 4.16 -3.82 -12.74
C GLU A 343 4.78 -4.77 -11.71
N GLN A 344 5.43 -5.85 -12.14
CA GLN A 344 6.18 -6.74 -11.25
C GLN A 344 7.36 -6.01 -10.59
N ALA A 345 8.11 -5.21 -11.35
CA ALA A 345 9.24 -4.46 -10.82
C ALA A 345 8.80 -3.36 -9.83
N LYS A 346 7.70 -2.64 -10.13
CA LYS A 346 7.10 -1.67 -9.20
C LYS A 346 6.58 -2.34 -7.93
N HIS A 347 5.90 -3.48 -8.07
CA HIS A 347 5.43 -4.26 -6.93
C HIS A 347 6.60 -4.73 -6.05
N ASN A 348 7.66 -5.25 -6.67
CA ASN A 348 8.85 -5.69 -5.94
C ASN A 348 9.55 -4.51 -5.23
N ASN A 349 9.64 -3.34 -5.88
CA ASN A 349 10.17 -2.13 -5.24
C ASN A 349 9.36 -1.76 -3.99
N ARG A 350 8.03 -1.77 -4.06
CA ARG A 350 7.16 -1.49 -2.90
C ARG A 350 7.30 -2.52 -1.80
N PHE A 351 7.36 -3.81 -2.17
CA PHE A 351 7.62 -4.87 -1.23
C PHE A 351 8.95 -4.63 -0.48
N ARG A 352 10.02 -4.28 -1.18
CA ARG A 352 11.32 -3.97 -0.58
C ARG A 352 11.34 -2.70 0.25
N GLU A 353 10.49 -1.71 -0.06
CA GLU A 353 10.28 -0.53 0.79
C GLU A 353 9.56 -0.88 2.12
N MET A 354 8.77 -1.95 2.15
CA MET A 354 7.96 -2.36 3.30
C MET A 354 8.56 -3.50 4.13
N ALA A 355 9.27 -4.43 3.49
CA ALA A 355 9.77 -5.64 4.12
C ALA A 355 10.92 -5.32 5.11
N PRO A 356 10.95 -5.94 6.29
CA PRO A 356 12.07 -5.80 7.22
C PRO A 356 13.38 -6.26 6.57
N SER A 357 14.38 -5.37 6.53
CA SER A 357 15.68 -5.60 5.93
C SER A 357 16.78 -4.95 6.79
N GLU A 358 17.93 -5.62 6.91
CA GLU A 358 19.12 -5.11 7.59
C GLU A 358 19.73 -3.89 6.87
N SER A 359 19.49 -3.78 5.56
CA SER A 359 19.90 -2.64 4.74
C SER A 359 18.70 -1.86 4.24
N LYS A 360 18.80 -0.52 4.26
CA LYS A 360 17.75 0.37 3.76
C LYS A 360 17.66 0.25 2.24
N HIS A 361 16.50 -0.15 1.74
CA HIS A 361 16.26 -0.16 0.30
C HIS A 361 16.25 1.27 -0.25
N ALA A 362 17.11 1.55 -1.24
CA ALA A 362 17.06 2.80 -1.99
C ALA A 362 15.78 2.85 -2.83
N LYS A 363 14.92 3.83 -2.54
CA LYS A 363 13.64 4.00 -3.21
C LYS A 363 13.83 4.30 -4.70
N VAL A 364 13.29 3.43 -5.55
CA VAL A 364 13.20 3.69 -6.99
C VAL A 364 11.91 4.44 -7.29
N ASN A 365 12.00 5.64 -7.85
CA ASN A 365 10.83 6.44 -8.23
C ASN A 365 10.28 6.03 -9.60
N ASP A 366 9.00 6.37 -9.86
CA ASP A 366 8.31 6.02 -11.11
C ASP A 366 9.01 6.55 -12.37
N MET A 367 9.65 7.72 -12.28
CA MET A 367 10.36 8.32 -13.41
C MET A 367 11.49 7.41 -13.91
N ILE A 368 12.21 6.72 -13.02
CA ILE A 368 13.28 5.80 -13.41
C ILE A 368 12.70 4.58 -14.15
N PHE A 369 11.58 4.02 -13.69
CA PHE A 369 10.92 2.91 -14.38
C PHE A 369 10.44 3.31 -15.79
N HIS A 370 9.81 4.48 -15.93
CA HIS A 370 9.34 4.98 -17.21
C HIS A 370 10.51 5.34 -18.15
N SER A 371 11.58 5.90 -17.60
CA SER A 371 12.81 6.15 -18.35
C SER A 371 13.41 4.84 -18.87
N TYR A 372 13.53 3.81 -18.04
CA TYR A 372 13.97 2.49 -18.49
C TYR A 372 13.09 1.96 -19.62
N LYS A 373 11.76 1.96 -19.43
CA LYS A 373 10.81 1.46 -20.44
C LYS A 373 10.93 2.21 -21.76
N LYS A 374 11.18 3.52 -21.73
CA LYS A 374 11.34 4.35 -22.92
C LYS A 374 12.59 3.99 -23.73
N HIS A 375 13.71 3.69 -23.06
CA HIS A 375 14.99 3.41 -23.71
C HIS A 375 15.24 1.91 -23.93
N PHE A 376 14.37 1.03 -23.42
CA PHE A 376 14.56 -0.40 -23.52
C PHE A 376 14.49 -0.88 -24.97
N VAL A 377 15.57 -1.53 -25.40
CA VAL A 377 15.65 -2.31 -26.64
C VAL A 377 16.08 -3.72 -26.26
N ALA A 378 15.26 -4.71 -26.64
CA ALA A 378 15.53 -6.11 -26.33
C ALA A 378 16.93 -6.52 -26.83
N PRO A 379 17.74 -7.21 -26.00
CA PRO A 379 19.08 -7.62 -26.38
C PRO A 379 19.04 -8.63 -27.52
N ALA A 380 20.00 -8.55 -28.44
CA ALA A 380 20.15 -9.47 -29.57
C ALA A 380 21.57 -10.03 -29.67
N LEU A 381 21.71 -11.26 -30.18
CA LEU A 381 23.02 -11.89 -30.41
C LEU A 381 23.91 -11.06 -31.35
N SER A 382 23.29 -10.33 -32.29
CA SER A 382 23.98 -9.41 -33.20
C SER A 382 24.73 -8.27 -32.49
N GLU A 383 24.45 -8.01 -31.21
CA GLU A 383 25.23 -7.06 -30.40
C GLU A 383 26.61 -7.59 -30.02
N GLY A 384 26.87 -8.90 -30.19
CA GLY A 384 28.11 -9.57 -29.84
C GLY A 384 28.04 -10.43 -28.57
N PHE A 385 26.82 -10.74 -28.10
CA PHE A 385 26.62 -11.73 -27.04
C PHE A 385 26.78 -13.15 -27.57
N SER A 386 27.47 -14.02 -26.82
CA SER A 386 27.56 -15.45 -27.12
C SER A 386 26.28 -16.20 -26.78
N GLU A 387 25.52 -15.71 -25.79
CA GLU A 387 24.27 -16.31 -25.32
C GLU A 387 23.40 -15.25 -24.65
N ILE A 388 22.07 -15.40 -24.74
CA ILE A 388 21.10 -14.58 -24.00
C ILE A 388 20.22 -15.51 -23.17
N LEU A 389 20.37 -15.46 -21.85
CA LEU A 389 19.50 -16.16 -20.91
C LEU A 389 18.34 -15.25 -20.53
N GLN A 390 17.12 -15.79 -20.53
CA GLN A 390 15.97 -15.12 -19.95
C GLN A 390 15.87 -15.50 -18.49
N ILE A 391 15.92 -14.53 -17.58
CA ILE A 391 15.77 -14.74 -16.14
C ILE A 391 14.35 -14.35 -15.74
N HIS A 392 13.56 -15.31 -15.30
CA HIS A 392 12.15 -15.12 -14.98
C HIS A 392 11.94 -14.48 -13.62
N PHE A 393 10.84 -13.74 -13.49
CA PHE A 393 10.45 -13.13 -12.24
C PHE A 393 9.82 -14.17 -11.29
N VAL A 394 10.68 -14.95 -10.65
CA VAL A 394 10.30 -15.98 -9.67
C VAL A 394 10.68 -15.48 -8.27
N PRO A 395 9.71 -15.14 -7.41
CA PRO A 395 10.02 -14.61 -6.09
C PRO A 395 10.50 -15.73 -5.15
N ASN A 396 11.52 -15.42 -4.36
CA ASN A 396 12.00 -16.26 -3.27
C ASN A 396 11.87 -15.49 -1.94
N PHE A 397 11.33 -16.14 -0.90
CA PHE A 397 10.99 -15.50 0.36
C PHE A 397 11.78 -16.12 1.51
N LYS A 398 12.28 -15.27 2.41
CA LYS A 398 12.98 -15.69 3.62
C LYS A 398 12.08 -16.38 4.64
N ASP A 399 10.80 -16.01 4.67
CA ASP A 399 9.80 -16.49 5.63
C ASP A 399 8.37 -16.34 5.06
N SER A 400 7.41 -17.01 5.70
CA SER A 400 6.00 -17.00 5.30
C SER A 400 5.33 -15.63 5.46
N GLN A 401 5.84 -14.76 6.35
CA GLN A 401 5.34 -13.40 6.52
C GLN A 401 5.68 -12.52 5.31
N SER A 402 6.90 -12.64 4.81
CA SER A 402 7.41 -11.97 3.61
C SER A 402 6.64 -12.42 2.38
N GLU A 403 6.39 -13.73 2.26
CA GLU A 403 5.52 -14.26 1.20
C GLU A 403 4.11 -13.68 1.29
N THR A 404 3.51 -13.68 2.49
CA THR A 404 2.17 -13.16 2.71
C THR A 404 2.07 -11.68 2.34
N LEU A 405 3.06 -10.87 2.71
CA LEU A 405 3.14 -9.46 2.35
C LEU A 405 3.30 -9.27 0.84
N PHE A 406 4.17 -10.07 0.20
CA PHE A 406 4.41 -9.97 -1.23
C PHE A 406 3.19 -10.37 -2.06
N ARG A 407 2.38 -11.33 -1.60
CA ARG A 407 1.15 -11.77 -2.30
C ARG A 407 0.00 -10.77 -2.19
N GLN A 408 0.14 -9.68 -1.43
CA GLN A 408 -0.87 -8.63 -1.33
C GLN A 408 -0.73 -7.63 -2.48
N PHE A 409 -1.85 -7.07 -2.95
CA PHE A 409 -1.79 -5.87 -3.79
C PHE A 409 -1.19 -4.72 -2.97
N SER A 410 -0.21 -4.00 -3.56
CA SER A 410 0.48 -2.88 -2.92
C SER A 410 0.23 -1.53 -3.62
N GLU A 411 -0.47 -1.56 -4.75
CA GLU A 411 -0.94 -0.40 -5.52
C GLU A 411 -2.30 -0.75 -6.15
N GLY A 412 -3.16 0.25 -6.32
CA GLY A 412 -4.50 0.10 -6.87
C GLY A 412 -4.93 1.30 -7.67
#